data_AF-A0A120I146-F1
#
_entry.id   AF-A0A120I146-F1
#
_cell.length_a   1.000
_cell.length_b   1.000
_cell.length_c   1.000
_cell.angle_alpha   90.00
_cell.angle_beta   90.00
_cell.angle_gamma   90.00
#
_symmetry.space_group_name_H-M   'P 1'
#
loop_
_entity.id
_entity.type
_entity.pdbx_description
1 polymer ?
#
loop_
_entity_poly.entity_id
_entity_poly.type
_entity_poly.pdbx_seq_one_letter_code
_entity_poly.pdbx_strand_id
1 'polypeptide(L)'
;MFPLVLITIVLEQRSVHVNIRSRAWFEKTTIAVVSISLAGLVASIVGVQLGGLEALSAWPLWLLFLAAVVGLAFLLIAVLATSSIEAEAGAAKLAKRKKRMKRV
;
A
#
# COMPACT_ATOMS: atom_id res chain seq x y z
N MET A 1 13.56 -1.06 -9.27
CA MET A 1 12.89 -0.70 -7.99
C MET A 1 11.37 -0.71 -8.10
N PHE A 2 10.76 -0.15 -9.16
CA PHE A 2 9.31 -0.24 -9.38
C PHE A 2 8.69 -1.65 -9.30
N PRO A 3 9.32 -2.73 -9.80
CA PRO A 3 8.78 -4.09 -9.65
C PRO A 3 8.68 -4.52 -8.19
N LEU A 4 9.63 -4.11 -7.34
CA LEU A 4 9.59 -4.42 -5.90
C LEU A 4 8.41 -3.72 -5.24
N VAL A 5 8.19 -2.43 -5.53
CA VAL A 5 7.02 -1.68 -5.03
C VAL A 5 5.72 -2.38 -5.42
N LEU A 6 5.58 -2.78 -6.69
CA LEU A 6 4.41 -3.51 -7.18
C LEU A 6 4.21 -4.85 -6.46
N ILE A 7 5.27 -5.64 -6.29
CA ILE A 7 5.22 -6.92 -5.57
C ILE A 7 4.79 -6.69 -4.12
N THR A 8 5.37 -5.70 -3.43
CA THR A 8 4.99 -5.38 -2.06
C THR A 8 3.52 -5.00 -1.95
N ILE A 9 3.00 -4.17 -2.86
CA ILE A 9 1.57 -3.82 -2.88
C ILE A 9 0.69 -5.06 -3.04
N VAL A 10 1.04 -5.96 -3.97
CA VAL A 10 0.25 -7.18 -4.22
C VAL A 10 0.30 -8.14 -3.03
N LEU A 11 1.47 -8.32 -2.41
CA LEU A 11 1.63 -9.12 -1.21
C LEU A 11 0.79 -8.55 -0.06
N GLU A 12 0.86 -7.23 0.14
CA GLU A 12 0.16 -6.59 1.24
C GLU A 12 -1.35 -6.62 1.04
N GLN A 13 -1.84 -6.42 -0.18
CA GLN A 13 -3.27 -6.54 -0.49
C GLN A 13 -3.86 -7.91 -0.14
N ARG A 14 -3.05 -8.99 -0.15
CA ARG A 14 -3.51 -10.31 0.33
C ARG A 14 -3.62 -10.39 1.85
N SER A 15 -2.79 -9.63 2.58
CA SER A 15 -2.77 -9.59 4.04
C SER A 15 -3.80 -8.61 4.63
N VAL A 16 -4.30 -7.66 3.84
CA VAL A 16 -5.28 -6.66 4.31
C VAL A 16 -6.64 -7.31 4.62
N HIS A 17 -7.15 -7.08 5.84
CA HIS A 17 -8.51 -7.47 6.23
C HIS A 17 -9.57 -6.84 5.31
N VAL A 18 -10.58 -7.64 4.95
CA VAL A 18 -11.64 -7.30 3.97
C VAL A 18 -12.33 -5.95 4.28
N ASN A 19 -12.41 -5.58 5.57
CA ASN A 19 -13.04 -4.35 6.05
C ASN A 19 -12.27 -3.06 5.66
N ILE A 20 -10.96 -3.14 5.52
CA ILE A 20 -10.11 -2.01 5.11
C ILE A 20 -10.10 -1.92 3.59
N ARG A 21 -10.04 -3.08 2.93
CA ARG A 21 -10.00 -3.20 1.47
C ARG A 21 -11.23 -2.59 0.79
N SER A 22 -12.40 -2.60 1.45
CA SER A 22 -13.64 -2.03 0.90
C SER A 22 -13.75 -0.51 1.04
N ARG A 23 -12.79 0.15 1.71
CA ARG A 23 -12.82 1.61 1.83
C ARG A 23 -12.40 2.25 0.52
N ALA A 24 -13.30 3.05 -0.06
CA ALA A 24 -13.07 3.72 -1.35
C ALA A 24 -11.79 4.58 -1.40
N TRP A 25 -11.34 5.14 -0.27
CA TRP A 25 -10.08 5.90 -0.24
C TRP A 25 -8.86 4.97 -0.36
N PHE A 26 -8.88 3.79 0.28
CA PHE A 26 -7.78 2.83 0.24
C PHE A 26 -7.64 2.23 -1.17
N GLU A 27 -8.77 1.92 -1.81
CA GLU A 27 -8.82 1.47 -3.20
C GLU A 27 -8.25 2.54 -4.14
N LYS A 28 -8.72 3.79 -4.05
CA LYS A 28 -8.22 4.90 -4.88
C LYS A 28 -6.74 5.14 -4.71
N THR A 29 -6.25 5.18 -3.46
CA THR A 29 -4.82 5.35 -3.18
C THR A 29 -4.02 4.18 -3.74
N THR A 30 -4.48 2.94 -3.56
CA THR A 30 -3.76 1.78 -4.10
C THR A 30 -3.69 1.81 -5.62
N ILE A 31 -4.81 2.11 -6.30
CA ILE A 31 -4.84 2.26 -7.76
C ILE A 31 -3.86 3.35 -8.20
N ALA A 32 -3.86 4.52 -7.55
CA ALA A 32 -2.95 5.61 -7.88
C ALA A 32 -1.46 5.19 -7.76
N VAL A 33 -1.08 4.53 -6.65
CA VAL A 33 0.29 4.06 -6.44
C VAL A 33 0.70 3.00 -7.46
N VAL A 34 -0.20 2.07 -7.79
CA VAL A 34 0.03 1.05 -8.83
C VAL A 34 0.20 1.71 -10.19
N SER A 35 -0.66 2.67 -10.57
CA SER A 35 -0.56 3.39 -11.84
C SER A 35 0.75 4.18 -11.96
N ILE A 36 1.15 4.89 -10.90
CA ILE A 36 2.44 5.61 -10.84
C ILE A 36 3.62 4.64 -10.97
N SER A 37 3.55 3.49 -10.28
CA SER A 37 4.61 2.49 -10.32
C SER A 37 4.73 1.83 -11.70
N LEU A 38 3.60 1.57 -12.37
CA LEU A 38 3.58 1.06 -13.75
C LEU A 38 4.11 2.10 -14.74
N ALA A 39 3.69 3.36 -14.63
CA ALA A 39 4.21 4.43 -15.47
C ALA A 39 5.73 4.61 -15.31
N GLY A 40 6.22 4.60 -14.07
CA GLY A 40 7.66 4.65 -13.77
C GLY A 40 8.42 3.43 -14.30
N LEU A 41 7.81 2.24 -14.24
CA LEU A 41 8.40 1.03 -14.83
C LEU A 41 8.52 1.13 -16.36
N VAL A 42 7.46 1.56 -17.05
CA VAL A 42 7.47 1.74 -18.50
C VAL A 42 8.52 2.78 -18.90
N ALA A 43 8.55 3.93 -18.23
CA ALA A 43 9.55 4.96 -18.46
C ALA A 43 10.97 4.44 -18.23
N SER A 44 11.19 3.64 -17.18
CA SER A 44 12.48 3.01 -16.90
C SER A 44 12.90 2.04 -18.01
N ILE A 45 11.98 1.23 -18.53
CA ILE A 45 12.28 0.29 -19.63
C ILE A 45 12.65 1.07 -20.89
N VAL A 46 11.87 2.09 -21.26
CA VAL A 46 12.16 2.95 -22.41
C VAL A 46 13.52 3.62 -22.25
N GLY A 47 13.85 4.15 -21.07
CA GLY A 47 15.15 4.77 -20.81
C GLY A 47 16.32 3.80 -21.00
N VAL A 48 16.17 2.53 -20.61
CA VAL A 48 17.18 1.50 -20.86
C VAL A 48 17.31 1.20 -22.36
N GLN A 49 16.20 1.12 -23.08
CA GLN A 49 16.20 0.84 -24.53
C GLN A 49 16.84 1.96 -25.36
N LEU A 50 16.79 3.20 -24.89
CA LEU A 50 17.42 4.35 -25.54
C LEU A 50 18.92 4.49 -25.22
N GLY A 51 19.51 3.57 -24.46
CA GLY A 51 20.93 3.61 -24.08
C GLY A 51 21.23 4.45 -22.83
N GLY A 52 20.20 4.81 -22.06
CA GLY A 52 20.30 5.66 -20.88
C GLY A 52 19.53 6.98 -21.06
N LEU A 53 19.09 7.54 -19.93
CA LEU A 53 18.47 8.87 -19.89
C LEU A 53 19.52 9.91 -19.50
N GLU A 54 19.54 11.03 -20.21
CA GLU A 54 20.31 12.21 -19.79
C GLU A 54 19.85 12.69 -18.41
N ALA A 55 20.74 13.36 -17.66
CA ALA A 55 20.50 13.73 -16.27
C ALA A 55 19.19 14.53 -16.05
N LEU A 56 18.82 15.40 -17.01
CA LEU A 56 17.59 16.19 -16.96
C LEU A 56 16.33 15.36 -17.26
N SER A 57 16.42 14.36 -18.15
CA SER A 57 15.29 13.47 -18.46
C SER A 57 15.12 12.32 -17.45
N ALA A 58 16.12 12.10 -16.58
CA ALA A 58 16.03 11.17 -15.46
C ALA A 58 15.23 11.73 -14.27
N TRP A 59 15.12 13.05 -14.13
CA TRP A 59 14.44 13.68 -12.97
C TRP A 59 12.96 13.28 -12.79
N PRO A 60 12.12 13.26 -13.85
CA PRO A 60 10.74 12.77 -13.72
C PRO A 60 10.65 11.33 -13.21
N LEU A 61 11.63 10.50 -13.55
CA LEU A 61 11.71 9.10 -13.15
C LEU A 61 11.99 8.96 -11.64
N TRP A 62 12.84 9.83 -11.10
CA TRP A 62 13.06 9.96 -9.66
C TRP A 62 11.83 10.45 -8.91
N LEU A 63 11.08 11.40 -9.47
CA LEU A 63 9.82 11.87 -8.88
C LEU A 63 8.77 10.76 -8.84
N LEU A 64 8.63 9.99 -9.93
CA LEU A 64 7.74 8.83 -9.97
C LEU A 64 8.15 7.77 -8.96
N PHE A 65 9.45 7.53 -8.81
CA PHE A 65 9.97 6.60 -7.80
C PHE A 65 9.66 7.08 -6.38
N LEU A 66 9.93 8.35 -6.07
CA LEU A 66 9.64 8.93 -4.77
C LEU A 66 8.15 8.87 -4.44
N ALA A 67 7.28 9.21 -5.40
CA ALA A 67 5.83 9.14 -5.26
C ALA A 67 5.36 7.70 -4.99
N ALA A 68 5.92 6.71 -5.69
CA ALA A 68 5.62 5.30 -5.47
C ALA A 68 6.03 4.83 -4.06
N VAL A 69 7.22 5.23 -3.59
CA VAL A 69 7.72 4.88 -2.25
C VAL A 69 6.88 5.53 -1.15
N VAL A 70 6.57 6.83 -1.28
CA VAL A 70 5.73 7.55 -0.30
C VAL A 70 4.33 6.96 -0.26
N GLY A 71 3.75 6.66 -1.42
CA GLY A 71 2.44 6.02 -1.51
C GLY A 71 2.41 4.62 -0.88
N LEU A 72 3.45 3.82 -1.09
CA LEU A 72 3.62 2.53 -0.42
C LEU A 72 3.73 2.68 1.09
N ALA A 73 4.57 3.59 1.58
CA ALA A 73 4.74 3.85 3.01
C ALA A 73 3.43 4.28 3.66
N PHE A 74 2.67 5.16 2.99
CA PHE A 74 1.35 5.58 3.45
C PHE A 74 0.36 4.40 3.54
N LEU A 75 0.31 3.53 2.53
CA LEU A 75 -0.53 2.33 2.55
C LEU A 75 -0.15 1.39 3.71
N LEU A 76 1.14 1.19 3.96
CA LEU A 76 1.62 0.35 5.07
C LEU A 76 1.22 0.93 6.43
N ILE A 77 1.41 2.24 6.64
CA ILE A 77 1.00 2.92 7.88
C ILE A 77 -0.51 2.81 8.06
N ALA A 78 -1.30 3.01 7.00
CA ALA A 78 -2.75 2.88 7.02
C ALA A 78 -3.20 1.46 7.43
N VAL A 79 -2.55 0.42 6.87
CA VAL A 79 -2.84 -0.98 7.20
C VAL A 79 -2.50 -1.28 8.66
N LEU A 80 -1.31 -0.87 9.12
CA LEU A 80 -0.87 -1.05 10.50
C LEU A 80 -1.75 -0.31 11.52
N ALA A 81 -2.12 0.94 11.22
CA ALA A 81 -3.00 1.73 12.08
C ALA A 81 -4.40 1.13 12.18
N THR A 82 -4.89 0.48 11.13
CA THR A 82 -6.23 -0.11 11.17
C THR A 82 -6.23 -1.51 11.79
N SER A 83 -5.18 -2.30 11.59
CA SER A 83 -5.05 -3.62 12.20
C SER A 83 -4.95 -3.56 13.72
N SER A 84 -4.25 -2.55 14.27
CA SER A 84 -4.18 -2.32 15.73
C SER A 84 -5.55 -1.99 16.33
N ILE A 85 -6.33 -1.12 15.68
CA ILE A 85 -7.68 -0.76 16.10
C ILE A 85 -8.63 -1.97 16.03
N GLU A 86 -8.54 -2.78 14.97
CA GLU A 86 -9.36 -4.00 14.85
C GLU A 86 -9.01 -5.05 15.91
N ALA A 87 -7.73 -5.20 16.24
CA ALA A 87 -7.27 -6.10 17.31
C ALA A 87 -7.82 -5.69 18.68
N GLU A 88 -7.77 -4.39 19.01
CA GLU A 88 -8.34 -3.85 20.25
C GLU A 88 -9.86 -4.01 20.32
N ALA A 89 -10.57 -3.72 19.22
CA ALA A 89 -12.02 -3.89 19.14
C ALA A 89 -12.46 -5.36 19.29
N GLY A 90 -11.71 -6.29 18.71
CA GLY A 90 -11.92 -7.73 18.85
C GLY A 90 -11.73 -8.20 20.30
N ALA A 91 -10.65 -7.77 20.94
CA ALA A 91 -10.37 -8.07 22.35
C ALA A 91 -11.49 -7.55 23.28
N ALA A 92 -11.99 -6.34 23.03
CA ALA A 92 -13.08 -5.75 23.80
C ALA A 92 -14.40 -6.54 23.66
N LYS A 93 -14.74 -7.03 22.45
CA LYS A 93 -15.91 -7.90 22.23
C LYS A 93 -15.79 -9.23 22.98
N LEU A 94 -14.62 -9.87 22.94
CA LEU A 94 -14.37 -11.13 23.67
C LEU A 94 -14.47 -10.95 25.19
N ALA A 95 -13.92 -9.85 25.73
CA ALA A 95 -14.03 -9.51 27.14
C ALA A 95 -15.49 -9.30 27.58
N LYS A 96 -16.30 -8.60 26.78
CA LYS A 96 -17.75 -8.45 27.03
C LYS A 96 -18.47 -9.81 27.01
N ARG A 97 -18.16 -10.68 26.05
CA ARG A 97 -18.77 -12.01 25.93
C ARG A 97 -18.45 -12.90 27.15
N LYS A 98 -17.20 -12.88 27.61
CA LYS A 98 -16.74 -13.62 28.80
C LYS A 98 -17.42 -13.12 30.08
N LYS A 99 -17.62 -11.80 30.23
CA LYS A 99 -18.39 -11.22 31.33
C LYS A 99 -19.87 -11.63 31.31
N ARG A 100 -20.48 -11.76 30.13
CA ARG A 100 -21.88 -12.16 29.98
C ARG A 100 -22.10 -13.63 30.36
N MET A 101 -21.17 -14.51 30.02
CA MET A 101 -21.22 -15.94 30.41
C MET A 101 -20.99 -16.18 31.91
N LYS A 102 -20.25 -15.31 32.61
CA LYS A 102 -20.06 -15.42 34.06
C LYS A 102 -21.24 -14.92 34.90
N ARG A 103 -22.26 -14.31 34.28
CA ARG A 103 -23.44 -13.76 34.97
C ARG A 103 -24.69 -14.66 34.85
N VAL A 104 -24.59 -15.77 34.13
CA VAL A 104 -25.60 -16.81 34.00
C VAL A 104 -25.11 -18.01 34.80
#